data_AF-A0A2D7UCF8-F1
#
_entry.id   AF-A0A2D7UCF8-F1
#
_cell.length_a   1.000
_cell.length_b   1.000
_cell.length_c   1.000
_cell.angle_alpha   90.00
_cell.angle_beta   90.00
_cell.angle_gamma   90.00
#
_symmetry.space_group_name_H-M   'P 1'
#
loop_
_entity.id
_entity.type
_entity.pdbx_description
1 polymer ?
#
loop_
_entity_poly.entity_id
_entity_poly.type
_entity_poly.pdbx_seq_one_letter_code
_entity_poly.pdbx_strand_id
1 'polypeptide(L)'
;MLAAPHQAGLARLDGTKLGPHAGALLGELRRAVAANMPLGVTVLAATLVDVVAHEEAGPAGVIDGVDFVYAGNKAALGWLRGRRNAVLHHEGPTDGLMGEAGADDWQWRDANRAVEALLGYLDDLMD
;
A
#
# COMPACT_ATOMS: atom_id res chain seq x y z
N MET A 1 -3.63 -13.24 8.17
CA MET A 1 -2.21 -13.07 7.74
C MET A 1 -2.13 -12.67 6.26
N LEU A 2 -1.05 -12.01 5.85
CA LEU A 2 -0.80 -11.70 4.44
C LEU A 2 -0.53 -12.97 3.63
N ALA A 3 -1.10 -13.07 2.43
CA ALA A 3 -0.92 -14.23 1.54
C ALA A 3 0.53 -14.34 1.06
N ALA A 4 1.02 -15.57 0.87
CA ALA A 4 2.40 -15.83 0.47
C ALA A 4 2.84 -15.11 -0.82
N PRO A 5 2.02 -15.02 -1.89
CA PRO A 5 2.38 -14.26 -3.09
C PRO A 5 2.63 -12.78 -2.81
N HIS A 6 1.81 -12.16 -1.95
CA HIS A 6 1.94 -10.76 -1.57
C HIS A 6 3.20 -10.51 -0.71
N GLN A 7 3.51 -11.43 0.21
CA GLN A 7 4.77 -11.37 0.97
C GLN A 7 5.99 -11.45 0.04
N ALA A 8 5.97 -12.40 -0.91
CA ALA A 8 7.03 -12.57 -1.88
C ALA A 8 7.17 -11.35 -2.81
N GLY A 9 6.05 -10.76 -3.25
CA GLY A 9 6.03 -9.52 -4.03
C GLY A 9 6.69 -8.37 -3.28
N LEU A 10 6.26 -8.11 -2.05
CA LEU A 10 6.85 -7.07 -1.21
C LEU A 10 8.33 -7.31 -0.92
N ALA A 11 8.78 -8.57 -0.79
CA ALA A 11 10.18 -8.89 -0.55
C ALA A 11 11.08 -8.62 -1.78
N ARG A 12 10.54 -8.70 -3.00
CA ARG A 12 11.30 -8.45 -4.24
C ARG A 12 11.52 -6.98 -4.54
N LEU A 13 10.66 -6.09 -4.02
CA LEU A 13 10.78 -4.64 -4.28
C LEU A 13 12.12 -4.09 -3.79
N ASP A 14 12.80 -3.33 -4.62
CA ASP A 14 14.02 -2.62 -4.25
C ASP A 14 13.68 -1.17 -3.88
N GLY A 15 13.68 -0.87 -2.57
CA GLY A 15 13.33 0.46 -2.07
C GLY A 15 14.27 1.57 -2.54
N THR A 16 15.48 1.23 -3.01
CA THR A 16 16.40 2.23 -3.57
C THR A 16 15.94 2.77 -4.92
N LYS A 17 15.04 2.06 -5.62
CA LYS A 17 14.48 2.47 -6.91
C LYS A 17 13.24 3.34 -6.80
N LEU A 18 12.59 3.36 -5.63
CA LEU A 18 11.31 4.07 -5.42
C LEU A 18 11.48 5.52 -4.95
N GLY A 19 12.69 5.93 -4.57
CA GLY A 19 12.95 7.21 -3.90
C GLY A 19 13.15 7.04 -2.39
N PRO A 20 13.82 7.99 -1.73
CA PRO A 20 14.19 7.86 -0.32
C PRO A 20 12.97 7.78 0.60
N HIS A 21 11.90 8.54 0.34
CA HIS A 21 10.70 8.51 1.18
C HIS A 21 9.91 7.22 0.95
N ALA A 22 9.65 6.86 -0.31
CA ALA A 22 9.00 5.59 -0.64
C ALA A 22 9.78 4.37 -0.12
N GLY A 23 11.11 4.38 -0.23
CA GLY A 23 11.98 3.32 0.28
C GLY A 23 11.90 3.14 1.80
N ALA A 24 11.83 4.24 2.55
CA ALA A 24 11.62 4.19 4.01
C ALA A 24 10.25 3.59 4.36
N LEU A 25 9.19 4.00 3.66
CA LEU A 25 7.83 3.48 3.85
C LEU A 25 7.70 2.01 3.49
N LEU A 26 8.38 1.53 2.44
CA LEU A 26 8.46 0.10 2.12
C LEU A 26 9.10 -0.70 3.27
N GLY A 27 10.11 -0.13 3.93
CA GLY A 27 10.72 -0.71 5.13
C GLY A 27 9.73 -0.84 6.30
N GLU A 28 8.94 0.21 6.55
CA GLU A 28 7.87 0.19 7.56
C GLU A 28 6.77 -0.82 7.21
N LEU A 29 6.34 -0.87 5.94
CA LEU A 29 5.33 -1.80 5.46
C LEU A 29 5.76 -3.26 5.73
N ARG A 30 7.01 -3.61 5.43
CA ARG A 30 7.57 -4.94 5.71
C ARG A 30 7.58 -5.25 7.22
N ARG A 31 7.94 -4.28 8.07
CA ARG A 31 7.88 -4.45 9.53
C ARG A 31 6.45 -4.67 10.02
N ALA A 32 5.48 -3.92 9.49
CA ALA A 32 4.07 -4.07 9.82
C ALA A 32 3.52 -5.46 9.42
N VAL A 33 3.92 -5.98 8.25
CA VAL A 33 3.60 -7.35 7.83
C VAL A 33 4.18 -8.36 8.82
N ALA A 34 5.47 -8.24 9.17
CA ALA A 34 6.13 -9.16 10.10
C ALA A 34 5.54 -9.12 11.51
N ALA A 35 5.04 -7.96 11.94
CA ALA A 35 4.41 -7.77 13.24
C ALA A 35 2.90 -8.08 13.26
N ASN A 36 2.33 -8.63 12.17
CA ASN A 36 0.92 -8.95 12.04
C ASN A 36 -0.02 -7.75 12.27
N MET A 37 0.28 -6.60 11.67
CA MET A 37 -0.49 -5.36 11.82
C MET A 37 -1.33 -5.04 10.56
N PRO A 38 -2.47 -5.71 10.31
CA PRO A 38 -3.21 -5.58 9.04
C PRO A 38 -3.71 -4.16 8.74
N LEU A 39 -4.13 -3.41 9.76
CA LEU A 39 -4.51 -1.99 9.60
C LEU A 39 -3.30 -1.13 9.21
N GLY A 40 -2.15 -1.35 9.85
CA GLY A 40 -0.90 -0.67 9.53
C GLY A 40 -0.43 -0.97 8.11
N VAL A 41 -0.52 -2.24 7.69
CA VAL A 41 -0.24 -2.67 6.30
C VAL A 41 -1.10 -1.91 5.30
N THR A 42 -2.41 -1.81 5.57
CA THR A 42 -3.36 -1.10 4.69
C THR A 42 -3.02 0.39 4.57
N VAL A 43 -2.74 1.05 5.71
CA VAL A 43 -2.38 2.48 5.72
C VAL A 43 -1.07 2.72 5.00
N LEU A 44 -0.03 1.94 5.31
CA LEU A 44 1.30 2.11 4.71
C LEU A 44 1.31 1.82 3.21
N ALA A 45 0.54 0.84 2.74
CA ALA A 45 0.41 0.56 1.31
C ALA A 45 -0.23 1.75 0.57
N ALA A 46 -1.31 2.33 1.12
CA ALA A 46 -1.94 3.52 0.54
C ALA A 46 -1.01 4.74 0.55
N THR A 47 -0.27 4.95 1.64
CA THR A 47 0.71 6.05 1.74
C THR A 47 1.85 5.86 0.76
N LEU A 48 2.33 4.63 0.55
CA LEU A 48 3.39 4.36 -0.42
C LEU A 48 2.96 4.68 -1.86
N VAL A 49 1.73 4.34 -2.25
CA VAL A 49 1.17 4.76 -3.55
C VAL A 49 1.15 6.29 -3.66
N ASP A 50 0.63 6.99 -2.65
CA ASP A 50 0.55 8.45 -2.69
C ASP A 50 1.96 9.08 -2.76
N VAL A 51 2.94 8.54 -2.05
CA VAL A 51 4.33 9.06 -2.10
C VAL A 51 4.96 8.77 -3.45
N VAL A 52 4.91 7.54 -3.94
CA VAL A 52 5.47 7.20 -5.26
C VAL A 52 4.84 8.06 -6.36
N ALA A 53 3.54 8.39 -6.26
CA ALA A 53 2.84 9.23 -7.23
C ALA A 53 3.23 10.72 -7.20
N HIS A 54 3.79 11.24 -6.10
CA HIS A 54 4.00 12.68 -5.90
C HIS A 54 5.40 13.06 -5.42
N GLU A 55 6.25 12.10 -5.06
CA GLU A 55 7.64 12.33 -4.70
C GLU A 55 8.34 12.89 -5.95
N GLU A 56 8.76 14.15 -5.88
CA GLU A 56 9.62 14.73 -6.90
C GLU A 56 10.85 13.82 -7.06
N ALA A 57 11.26 13.55 -8.30
CA ALA A 57 12.43 12.71 -8.55
C ALA A 57 13.58 13.15 -7.66
N GLY A 58 14.04 12.23 -6.81
CA GLY A 58 15.25 12.40 -6.05
C GLY A 58 16.48 12.49 -6.98
N PRO A 59 17.70 12.24 -6.46
CA PRO A 59 18.89 12.17 -7.30
C PRO A 59 18.69 11.28 -8.54
N ALA A 60 19.32 11.63 -9.67
CA ALA A 60 19.10 10.96 -10.96
C ALA A 60 19.17 9.42 -10.87
N GLY A 61 18.17 8.73 -11.44
CA GLY A 61 18.05 7.26 -11.42
C GLY A 61 16.90 6.70 -10.57
N VAL A 62 16.05 7.56 -10.01
CA VAL A 62 14.80 7.21 -9.32
C VAL A 62 13.62 7.45 -10.25
N ILE A 63 12.53 6.68 -10.08
CA ILE A 63 11.28 6.89 -10.82
C ILE A 63 10.77 8.32 -10.59
N ASP A 64 10.48 9.05 -11.66
CA ASP A 64 10.00 10.44 -11.62
C ASP A 64 8.47 10.51 -11.61
N GLY A 65 7.93 11.45 -10.84
CA GLY A 65 6.50 11.76 -10.68
C GLY A 65 5.77 12.18 -11.97
N VAL A 66 6.44 12.19 -13.11
CA VAL A 66 5.91 12.67 -14.40
C VAL A 66 5.32 11.55 -15.27
N ASP A 67 5.55 10.27 -14.94
CA ASP A 67 4.92 9.13 -15.64
C ASP A 67 3.46 8.85 -15.19
N PHE A 68 2.89 9.69 -14.32
CA PHE A 68 1.62 9.45 -13.63
C PHE A 68 0.34 9.85 -14.37
N VAL A 69 0.18 9.38 -15.61
CA VAL A 69 -1.13 9.46 -16.28
C VAL A 69 -1.79 8.09 -16.48
N TYR A 70 -1.05 6.97 -16.42
CA TYR A 70 -1.63 5.66 -16.81
C TYR A 70 -1.14 4.40 -16.07
N ALA A 71 -0.67 4.47 -14.81
CA ALA A 71 -0.55 3.25 -14.00
C ALA A 71 -1.96 2.72 -13.62
N GLY A 72 -2.18 1.45 -13.89
CA GLY A 72 -3.46 0.77 -14.00
C GLY A 72 -4.24 0.58 -12.70
N ASN A 73 -5.51 0.23 -12.92
CA ASN A 73 -6.56 -0.03 -11.94
C ASN A 73 -6.94 1.13 -11.00
N LYS A 74 -7.45 2.24 -11.58
CA LYS A 74 -8.08 3.37 -10.86
C LYS A 74 -9.11 2.93 -9.80
N ALA A 75 -9.83 1.82 -10.03
CA ALA A 75 -10.80 1.30 -9.08
C ALA A 75 -10.12 0.71 -7.82
N ALA A 76 -9.01 -0.03 -7.98
CA ALA A 76 -8.24 -0.55 -6.86
C ALA A 76 -7.58 0.57 -6.04
N LEU A 77 -6.98 1.55 -6.70
CA LEU A 77 -6.37 2.71 -6.03
C LEU A 77 -7.42 3.58 -5.34
N GLY A 78 -8.57 3.80 -5.98
CA GLY A 78 -9.71 4.51 -5.37
C GLY A 78 -10.25 3.78 -4.14
N TRP A 79 -10.39 2.46 -4.20
CA TRP A 79 -10.77 1.65 -3.04
C TRP A 79 -9.73 1.75 -1.91
N LEU A 80 -8.43 1.61 -2.22
CA LEU A 80 -7.36 1.64 -1.23
C LEU A 80 -7.31 3.00 -0.49
N ARG A 81 -7.42 4.09 -1.26
CA ARG A 81 -7.53 5.46 -0.72
C ARG A 81 -8.72 5.59 0.21
N GLY A 82 -9.90 5.12 -0.22
CA GLY A 82 -11.11 5.14 0.59
C GLY A 82 -10.97 4.30 1.88
N ARG A 83 -10.36 3.12 1.78
CA ARG A 83 -10.18 2.23 2.93
C ARG A 83 -9.22 2.80 3.96
N ARG A 84 -8.08 3.35 3.55
CA ARG A 84 -7.18 4.08 4.46
C ARG A 84 -7.92 5.23 5.15
N ASN A 85 -8.69 6.02 4.40
CA ASN A 85 -9.44 7.13 5.00
C ASN A 85 -10.41 6.62 6.07
N ALA A 86 -11.11 5.51 5.86
CA ALA A 86 -11.99 4.92 6.87
C ALA A 86 -11.25 4.44 8.13
N VAL A 87 -9.98 4.04 8.00
CA VAL A 87 -9.12 3.67 9.15
C VAL A 87 -8.63 4.91 9.91
N LEU A 88 -8.28 6.00 9.21
CA LEU A 88 -7.67 7.19 9.82
C LEU A 88 -8.68 8.27 10.24
N HIS A 89 -9.82 8.33 9.57
CA HIS A 89 -10.86 9.34 9.74
C HIS A 89 -12.17 8.66 10.09
N HIS A 90 -12.54 8.69 11.38
CA HIS A 90 -13.81 8.14 11.82
C HIS A 90 -14.96 9.06 11.38
N GLU A 91 -15.56 8.74 10.25
CA GLU A 91 -16.71 9.46 9.67
C GLU A 91 -18.04 8.71 9.84
N GLY A 92 -18.00 7.50 10.43
CA GLY A 92 -19.16 6.66 10.68
C GLY A 92 -18.79 5.19 10.88
N PRO A 93 -19.81 4.30 11.01
CA PRO A 93 -19.60 2.87 11.11
C PRO A 93 -18.78 2.36 9.93
N THR A 94 -17.76 1.56 10.22
CA THR A 94 -16.86 1.02 9.22
C THR A 94 -16.66 -0.46 9.44
N ASP A 95 -17.09 -1.24 8.45
CA ASP A 95 -16.91 -2.68 8.36
C ASP A 95 -15.51 -3.15 8.80
N GLY A 96 -15.47 -4.06 9.78
CA GLY A 96 -14.24 -4.65 10.32
C GLY A 96 -13.52 -3.78 11.35
N LEU A 97 -14.12 -2.65 11.76
CA LEU A 97 -13.61 -1.73 12.79
C LEU A 97 -14.61 -1.49 13.93
N MET A 98 -15.77 -2.15 13.95
CA MET A 98 -16.87 -1.89 14.90
C MET A 98 -17.00 -2.97 15.99
N GLY A 99 -16.03 -3.88 16.10
CA GLY A 99 -16.04 -4.97 17.09
C GLY A 99 -16.79 -6.21 16.62
N GLU A 100 -16.90 -6.40 15.30
CA GLU A 100 -17.51 -7.57 14.70
C GLU A 100 -16.73 -8.86 15.04
N ALA A 101 -17.46 -9.97 15.17
CA ALA A 101 -16.81 -11.28 15.27
C ALA A 101 -16.00 -11.56 14.00
N GLY A 102 -14.71 -11.88 14.14
CA GLY A 102 -13.81 -12.09 13.00
C GLY A 102 -13.30 -10.79 12.35
N ALA A 103 -13.33 -9.65 13.05
CA ALA A 103 -12.76 -8.39 12.56
C ALA A 103 -11.32 -8.55 12.06
N ASP A 104 -10.48 -9.35 12.72
CA ASP A 104 -9.10 -9.62 12.28
C ASP A 104 -9.04 -10.25 10.87
N ASP A 105 -9.94 -11.18 10.56
CA ASP A 105 -10.01 -11.78 9.21
C ASP A 105 -10.39 -10.75 8.15
N TRP A 106 -11.28 -9.81 8.49
CA TRP A 106 -11.67 -8.72 7.59
C TRP A 106 -10.50 -7.78 7.33
N GLN A 107 -9.81 -7.39 8.40
CA GLN A 107 -8.64 -6.53 8.32
C GLN A 107 -7.53 -7.19 7.49
N TRP A 108 -7.35 -8.51 7.60
CA TRP A 108 -6.40 -9.23 6.76
C TRP A 108 -6.84 -9.35 5.31
N ARG A 109 -8.13 -9.49 5.01
CA ARG A 109 -8.63 -9.43 3.62
C ARG A 109 -8.34 -8.06 3.01
N ASP A 110 -8.57 -6.98 3.75
CA ASP A 110 -8.25 -5.64 3.30
C ASP A 110 -6.75 -5.43 3.10
N ALA A 111 -5.93 -5.89 4.05
CA ALA A 111 -4.48 -5.82 3.94
C ALA A 111 -3.96 -6.57 2.70
N ASN A 112 -4.53 -7.73 2.38
CA ASN A 112 -4.20 -8.47 1.16
C ASN A 112 -4.56 -7.68 -0.10
N ARG A 113 -5.78 -7.14 -0.16
CA ARG A 113 -6.23 -6.32 -1.30
C ARG A 113 -5.43 -5.03 -1.44
N ALA A 114 -5.00 -4.43 -0.33
CA ALA A 114 -4.14 -3.25 -0.31
C ALA A 114 -2.76 -3.53 -0.90
N VAL A 115 -2.12 -4.64 -0.50
CA VAL A 115 -0.83 -5.05 -1.05
C VAL A 115 -0.95 -5.47 -2.51
N GLU A 116 -2.02 -6.15 -2.91
CA GLU A 116 -2.31 -6.47 -4.31
C GLU A 116 -2.40 -5.20 -5.17
N ALA A 117 -3.16 -4.19 -4.72
CA ALA A 117 -3.29 -2.92 -5.41
C ALA A 117 -1.95 -2.16 -5.52
N LEU A 118 -1.16 -2.15 -4.44
CA LEU A 118 0.18 -1.55 -4.44
C LEU A 118 1.12 -2.25 -5.43
N LEU A 119 1.17 -3.59 -5.39
CA LEU A 119 2.07 -4.35 -6.27
C LEU A 119 1.69 -4.17 -7.74
N GLY A 120 0.40 -4.24 -8.07
CA GLY A 120 -0.05 -3.97 -9.44
C GLY A 120 0.30 -2.56 -9.91
N TYR A 121 0.14 -1.56 -9.03
CA TYR A 121 0.53 -0.18 -9.33
C TYR A 121 2.04 -0.01 -9.57
N LEU A 122 2.89 -0.66 -8.76
CA LEU A 122 4.33 -0.59 -8.93
C LEU A 122 4.80 -1.39 -10.16
N ASP A 123 4.18 -2.53 -10.46
CA ASP A 123 4.49 -3.30 -11.66
C ASP A 123 4.18 -2.48 -12.93
N ASP A 124 3.01 -1.82 -12.99
CA ASP A 124 2.63 -0.93 -14.11
C ASP A 124 3.57 0.28 -14.30
N LEU A 125 4.31 0.66 -13.26
CA LEU A 125 5.25 1.79 -13.27
C LEU A 125 6.68 1.37 -13.67
N MET A 126 7.00 0.08 -13.54
CA MET A 126 8.33 -0.46 -13.82
C MET A 126 8.43 -1.15 -15.19
N ASP A 127 7.31 -1.28 -15.90
CA ASP A 127 7.21 -1.76 -17.30
C ASP A 127 7.49 -0.65 -18.33
#